data_AF-A0A9D1K7S3-F1
#
_entry.id   AF-A0A9D1K7S3-F1
#
_cell.length_a   1.000
_cell.length_b   1.000
_cell.length_c   1.000
_cell.angle_alpha   90.00
_cell.angle_beta   90.00
_cell.angle_gamma   90.00
#
_symmetry.space_group_name_H-M   'P 1'
#
loop_
_entity.id
_entity.type
_entity.pdbx_description
1 polymer ?
#
loop_
_entity_poly.entity_id
_entity_poly.type
_entity_poly.pdbx_seq_one_letter_code
_entity_poly.pdbx_strand_id
1 'polypeptide(L)'
;MNSAKKYGGIEYFRLAAAFLVVAIHCSPLESYSAVGDFILTRVLARTAVPFFFMVTGRFVLDDRGKAVRFLRRTALLYAACIVIYLPLNIYNGELPGLRELLLDGTLYHL
;
A
#
# COMPACT_ATOMS: atom_id res chain seq x y z
N MET A 1 -27.20 18.60 17.19
CA MET A 1 -25.82 18.50 17.70
C MET A 1 -25.22 17.20 17.18
N ASN A 2 -24.44 17.27 16.09
CA ASN A 2 -23.84 16.08 15.49
C ASN A 2 -22.66 15.63 16.36
N SER A 3 -22.85 14.56 17.13
CA SER A 3 -21.75 13.91 17.86
C SER A 3 -20.83 13.24 16.85
N ALA A 4 -19.91 14.03 16.29
CA ALA A 4 -18.75 13.48 15.61
C ALA A 4 -17.96 12.69 16.67
N LYS A 5 -18.15 11.36 16.71
CA LYS A 5 -17.27 10.45 17.46
C LYS A 5 -15.85 10.76 17.00
N LYS A 6 -15.10 11.52 17.80
CA LYS A 6 -13.69 11.81 17.54
C LYS A 6 -12.92 10.51 17.72
N TYR A 7 -12.56 9.88 16.61
CA TYR A 7 -11.73 8.68 16.61
C TYR A 7 -10.25 9.02 16.83
N GLY A 8 -9.97 9.82 17.87
CA GLY A 8 -8.64 10.40 18.10
C GLY A 8 -7.54 9.34 18.16
N GLY A 9 -7.80 8.20 18.81
CA GLY A 9 -6.83 7.10 18.88
C GLY A 9 -6.42 6.55 17.51
N ILE A 10 -7.35 6.43 16.56
CA ILE A 10 -7.05 5.97 15.19
C ILE A 10 -6.24 7.03 14.45
N GLU A 11 -6.53 8.31 14.65
CA GLU A 11 -5.80 9.40 14.00
C GLU A 11 -4.36 9.53 14.52
N TYR A 12 -4.14 9.40 15.83
CA TYR A 12 -2.79 9.36 16.41
C TYR A 12 -2.00 8.13 15.93
N PHE A 13 -2.62 6.96 15.92
CA PHE A 13 -1.96 5.76 15.43
C PHE A 13 -1.65 5.85 13.93
N ARG A 14 -2.51 6.48 13.14
CA ARG A 14 -2.25 6.74 11.72
C ARG A 14 -1.00 7.59 11.50
N LEU A 15 -0.75 8.59 12.36
CA LEU A 15 0.47 9.38 12.30
C LEU A 15 1.70 8.52 12.65
N ALA A 16 1.62 7.70 13.70
CA ALA A 16 2.69 6.76 14.05
C ALA A 16 2.97 5.74 12.93
N ALA A 17 1.91 5.17 12.34
CA ALA A 17 2.00 4.25 11.21
C ALA A 17 2.62 4.90 9.98
N ALA A 18 2.40 6.19 9.72
CA ALA A 18 3.04 6.90 8.63
C ALA A 18 4.58 6.92 8.79
N PHE A 19 5.09 7.16 10.00
CA PHE A 19 6.53 7.06 10.27
C PHE A 19 7.07 5.65 10.08
N LEU A 20 6.30 4.63 10.44
CA LEU A 20 6.67 3.24 10.18
C LEU A 20 6.76 2.95 8.68
N VAL A 21 5.83 3.45 7.85
CA VAL A 21 5.94 3.32 6.38
C VAL A 21 7.22 3.96 5.87
N VAL A 22 7.57 5.15 6.35
CA VAL A 22 8.85 5.80 5.99
C VAL A 22 10.04 4.93 6.41
N ALA A 23 10.01 4.35 7.62
CA ALA A 23 11.07 3.47 8.10
C ALA A 23 11.26 2.23 7.21
N ILE A 24 10.20 1.66 6.63
CA ILE A 24 10.31 0.52 5.68
C ILE A 24 11.12 0.88 4.43
N HIS A 25 11.03 2.13 3.96
CA HIS A 25 11.70 2.56 2.73
C HIS A 25 13.08 3.17 2.95
N CYS A 26 13.36 3.66 4.15
CA CYS A 26 14.64 4.32 4.47
C CYS A 26 15.63 3.44 5.22
N SER A 27 15.20 2.30 5.78
CA SER A 27 16.03 1.40 6.61
C SER A 27 16.93 2.16 7.61
N PRO A 28 16.37 2.99 8.50
CA PRO A 28 17.14 3.99 9.25
C PRO A 28 18.15 3.40 10.23
N LEU A 29 18.03 2.11 10.57
CA LEU A 29 18.93 1.42 11.51
C LEU A 29 19.97 0.54 10.81
N GLU A 30 19.94 0.44 9.48
CA GLU A 30 20.81 -0.44 8.71
C GLU A 30 22.30 -0.20 9.01
N SER A 31 22.71 1.07 9.13
CA SER A 31 24.11 1.45 9.45
C SER A 31 24.51 1.26 10.91
N TYR A 32 23.56 1.02 11.83
CA TYR A 32 23.83 0.92 13.27
C TYR A 32 23.71 -0.52 13.79
N SER A 33 22.69 -1.26 13.35
CA SER A 33 22.48 -2.64 13.78
C SER A 33 21.58 -3.39 12.79
N ALA A 34 22.09 -4.48 12.22
CA ALA A 34 21.32 -5.36 11.35
C ALA A 34 20.10 -5.99 12.07
N VAL A 35 20.25 -6.34 13.35
CA VAL A 35 19.14 -6.91 14.15
C VAL A 35 18.10 -5.84 14.46
N GLY A 36 18.55 -4.63 14.82
CA GLY A 36 17.67 -3.49 15.07
C GLY A 36 16.86 -3.10 13.84
N ASP A 37 17.51 -3.04 12.68
CA ASP A 37 16.83 -2.79 11.41
C ASP A 37 15.80 -3.87 11.09
N PHE A 38 16.18 -5.15 11.20
CA PHE A 38 15.26 -6.26 10.95
C PHE A 38 13.99 -6.17 11.81
N ILE A 39 14.13 -5.94 13.12
CA ILE A 39 12.97 -5.84 14.03
C ILE A 39 12.12 -4.63 13.66
N LEU A 40 12.73 -3.48 13.43
CA LEU A 40 12.00 -2.25 13.15
C LEU A 40 11.28 -2.32 11.78
N THR A 41 12.01 -2.61 10.70
CA THR A 41 11.52 -2.49 9.33
C THR A 41 10.70 -3.70 8.90
N ARG A 42 11.12 -4.92 9.26
CA ARG A 42 10.52 -6.16 8.75
C ARG A 42 9.47 -6.76 9.65
N VAL A 43 9.48 -6.45 10.95
CA VAL A 43 8.49 -6.94 11.93
C VAL A 43 7.48 -5.85 12.29
N LEU A 44 7.92 -4.77 12.95
CA LEU A 44 7.02 -3.74 13.45
C LEU A 44 6.42 -2.93 12.30
N ALA A 45 7.25 -2.38 11.43
CA ALA A 45 6.79 -1.43 10.44
C ALA A 45 5.92 -2.06 9.34
N ARG A 46 6.09 -3.36 9.06
CA ARG A 46 5.18 -4.12 8.17
C ARG A 46 3.71 -4.09 8.59
N THR A 47 3.42 -3.84 9.87
CA THR A 47 2.03 -3.71 10.34
C THR A 47 1.35 -2.42 9.89
N ALA A 48 2.12 -1.41 9.45
CA ALA A 48 1.57 -0.12 9.03
C ALA A 48 0.68 -0.25 7.79
N VAL A 49 1.10 -1.02 6.79
CA VAL A 49 0.34 -1.22 5.54
C VAL A 49 -1.04 -1.86 5.78
N PRO A 50 -1.18 -3.02 6.46
CA PRO A 50 -2.49 -3.58 6.75
C PRO A 50 -3.32 -2.68 7.68
N PHE A 51 -2.70 -1.90 8.56
CA PHE A 51 -3.42 -0.89 9.35
C PHE A 51 -4.08 0.18 8.46
N PHE A 52 -3.35 0.79 7.52
CA PHE A 52 -3.91 1.77 6.60
C PHE A 52 -5.03 1.18 5.74
N PHE A 53 -4.89 -0.09 5.34
CA PHE A 53 -5.95 -0.81 4.63
C PHE A 53 -7.21 -0.95 5.48
N MET A 54 -7.09 -1.37 6.75
CA MET A 54 -8.23 -1.49 7.67
C MET A 54 -8.92 -0.15 7.95
N VAL A 55 -8.13 0.91 8.16
CA VAL A 55 -8.67 2.27 8.36
C VAL A 55 -9.45 2.74 7.14
N THR A 56 -8.91 2.52 5.94
CA THR A 56 -9.59 2.84 4.68
C THR A 56 -10.88 2.05 4.56
N GLY A 57 -10.85 0.74 4.82
CA GLY A 57 -12.02 -0.13 4.81
C GLY A 57 -13.12 0.37 5.73
N ARG A 58 -12.79 0.72 6.98
CA ARG A 58 -13.76 1.25 7.94
C ARG A 58 -14.47 2.50 7.44
N PHE A 59 -13.78 3.40 6.73
CA PHE A 59 -14.36 4.68 6.30
C PHE A 59 -15.06 4.60 4.93
N VAL A 60 -14.73 3.60 4.12
CA VAL A 60 -15.21 3.46 2.74
C VAL A 60 -16.29 2.38 2.61
N LEU A 61 -16.25 1.31 3.40
CA LEU A 61 -17.15 0.15 3.26
C LEU A 61 -18.54 0.36 3.88
N ASP A 62 -18.72 1.41 4.69
CA ASP A 62 -20.01 1.75 5.30
C ASP A 62 -21.05 2.22 4.26
N ASP A 63 -20.60 2.57 3.05
CA ASP A 63 -21.43 2.99 1.93
C ASP A 63 -20.97 2.27 0.64
N ARG A 64 -21.82 1.38 0.11
CA ARG A 64 -21.55 0.63 -1.12
C ARG A 64 -21.20 1.54 -2.30
N GLY A 65 -21.81 2.73 -2.40
CA GLY A 65 -21.53 3.69 -3.47
C GLY A 65 -20.14 4.30 -3.36
N LYS A 66 -19.64 4.54 -2.14
CA LYS A 66 -18.26 5.00 -1.89
C LYS A 66 -17.26 3.89 -2.16
N ALA A 67 -17.56 2.66 -1.76
CA ALA A 67 -16.73 1.50 -2.03
C ALA A 67 -16.55 1.24 -3.54
N VAL A 68 -17.64 1.23 -4.32
CA VAL A 68 -17.56 1.05 -5.78
C VAL A 68 -16.78 2.17 -6.45
N ARG A 69 -16.96 3.43 -6.00
CA ARG A 69 -16.20 4.57 -6.54
C ARG A 69 -14.71 4.48 -6.24
N PHE A 70 -14.35 4.06 -5.02
CA PHE A 70 -12.97 3.81 -4.63
C PHE A 70 -12.36 2.68 -5.46
N LEU A 71 -13.03 1.52 -5.54
CA LEU A 71 -12.60 0.38 -6.35
C LEU A 71 -12.40 0.77 -7.82
N ARG A 72 -13.35 1.50 -8.41
CA ARG A 72 -13.24 1.97 -9.80
C ARG A 72 -12.03 2.87 -10.01
N ARG A 73 -11.77 3.81 -9.09
CA ARG A 73 -10.58 4.67 -9.18
C ARG A 73 -9.29 3.86 -9.07
N THR A 74 -9.20 2.96 -8.10
CA THR A 74 -8.03 2.08 -7.92
C THR A 74 -7.81 1.19 -9.14
N ALA A 75 -8.88 0.59 -9.69
CA ALA A 75 -8.81 -0.24 -10.89
C ALA A 75 -8.38 0.56 -12.14
N LEU A 76 -8.87 1.79 -12.30
CA LEU A 76 -8.46 2.66 -13.41
C LEU A 76 -6.99 3.08 -13.30
N LEU A 77 -6.53 3.42 -12.10
CA LEU A 77 -5.11 3.73 -11.86
C LEU A 77 -4.24 2.51 -12.14
N TYR A 78 -4.65 1.33 -11.67
CA TYR A 78 -3.94 0.08 -11.92
C TYR A 78 -3.87 -0.25 -13.42
N ALA A 79 -4.99 -0.14 -14.14
CA ALA A 79 -5.04 -0.33 -15.58
C ALA A 79 -4.17 0.70 -16.33
N ALA A 80 -4.16 1.96 -15.91
CA ALA A 80 -3.30 2.98 -16.49
C ALA A 80 -1.81 2.64 -16.29
N CYS A 81 -1.42 2.18 -15.10
CA CYS A 81 -0.06 1.71 -14.85
C CYS A 81 0.30 0.53 -15.77
N ILE A 82 -0.58 -0.47 -15.90
CA ILE A 82 -0.37 -1.60 -16.82
C ILE A 82 -0.12 -1.11 -18.25
N VAL A 83 -0.95 -0.20 -18.77
CA VAL A 83 -0.79 0.32 -20.13
C VAL A 83 0.53 1.07 -20.30
N ILE A 84 0.97 1.82 -19.30
CA ILE A 84 2.26 2.53 -19.34
C ILE A 84 3.44 1.55 -19.30
N TYR A 85 3.31 0.45 -18.57
CA TYR A 85 4.39 -0.52 -18.37
C TYR A 85 4.44 -1.63 -19.44
N LEU A 86 3.33 -1.92 -20.10
CA LEU A 86 3.24 -2.97 -21.13
C LEU A 86 4.28 -2.80 -22.28
N PRO A 87 4.50 -1.58 -22.83
CA PRO A 87 5.53 -1.37 -23.85
C PRO A 87 6.95 -1.67 -23.35
N LEU A 88 7.23 -1.39 -22.07
CA LEU A 88 8.54 -1.66 -21.47
C LEU A 88 8.80 -3.16 -21.32
N ASN A 89 7.77 -3.95 -21.00
CA ASN A 89 7.90 -5.41 -20.95
C ASN A 89 8.14 -6.03 -22.32
N ILE A 90 7.40 -5.56 -23.33
CA ILE A 90 7.59 -6.00 -24.71
C ILE A 90 9.01 -5.65 -25.17
N TYR A 91 9.54 -4.48 -24.78
CA TYR A 91 10.93 -4.10 -25.06
C TYR A 91 11.94 -5.04 -24.38
N ASN A 92 11.66 -5.48 -23.16
CA ASN A 92 12.49 -6.47 -22.45
C ASN A 92 12.30 -7.92 -22.96
N GLY A 93 11.41 -8.14 -23.93
CA GLY A 93 11.12 -9.46 -24.50
C GLY A 93 10.21 -10.34 -23.63
N GLU A 94 9.64 -9.80 -22.56
CA GLU A 94 8.74 -10.51 -21.65
C GLU A 94 7.29 -10.17 -22.02
N LEU A 95 6.52 -11.16 -22.48
CA LEU A 95 5.08 -11.02 -22.66
C LEU A 95 4.38 -11.46 -21.38
N PRO A 96 3.88 -10.51 -20.57
CA PRO A 96 3.32 -10.87 -19.27
C PRO A 96 2.06 -11.73 -19.44
N GLY A 97 2.03 -12.87 -18.78
CA GLY A 97 0.85 -13.73 -18.70
C GLY A 97 -0.27 -13.11 -17.87
N LEU A 98 -1.45 -13.72 -17.88
CA LEU A 98 -2.61 -13.24 -17.10
C LEU A 98 -2.32 -13.14 -15.60
N ARG A 99 -1.50 -14.06 -15.08
CA ARG A 99 -1.08 -14.10 -13.67
C ARG A 99 -0.16 -12.93 -13.31
N GLU A 100 0.82 -12.65 -14.15
CA GLU A 100 1.75 -11.53 -13.97
C GLU A 100 1.04 -10.19 -14.10
N LEU A 101 0.06 -10.09 -15.00
CA LEU A 101 -0.69 -8.87 -15.24
C LEU A 101 -1.73 -8.55 -14.16
N LEU A 102 -2.26 -9.56 -13.46
CA LEU A 102 -3.31 -9.38 -12.44
C LEU A 102 -2.80 -9.46 -11.00
N LEU A 103 -1.74 -10.21 -10.72
CA LEU A 103 -1.32 -10.54 -9.35
C LEU A 103 0.10 -10.07 -9.02
N ASP A 104 1.07 -10.35 -9.89
CA ASP A 104 2.49 -10.07 -9.58
C ASP A 104 2.91 -8.64 -10.00
N GLY A 105 2.17 -8.01 -10.92
CA GLY A 105 2.47 -6.68 -11.42
C GLY A 105 3.41 -6.74 -12.63
N THR A 106 3.16 -5.89 -13.62
CA THR A 106 3.76 -6.05 -14.95
C THR A 106 5.27 -5.88 -14.99
N LEU A 107 5.95 -5.35 -13.97
CA LEU A 107 7.41 -5.13 -13.96
C LEU A 107 8.13 -5.73 -12.74
N TYR A 108 7.48 -6.60 -11.98
CA TYR A 108 8.10 -7.18 -10.78
C TYR A 108 8.91 -8.43 -11.13
N HIS A 109 10.05 -8.20 -11.79
CA HIS A 109 11.19 -9.11 -11.79
C HIS A 109 12.36 -8.38 -11.11
N LEU A 110 12.33 -8.30 -9.78
CA LEU A 110 13.47 -7.95 -8.94
C LEU A 110 13.56 -8.91 -7.75
#